data_AF-A0A0F9BNF5-F1
#
_entry.id   AF-A0A0F9BNF5-F1
#
_cell.length_a   1.000
_cell.length_b   1.000
_cell.length_c   1.000
_cell.angle_alpha   90.00
_cell.angle_beta   90.00
_cell.angle_gamma   90.00
#
_symmetry.space_group_name_H-M   'P 1'
#
loop_
_entity.id
_entity.type
_entity.pdbx_description
1 polymer ?
#
loop_
_entity_poly.entity_id
_entity_poly.type
_entity_poly.pdbx_seq_one_letter_code
_entity_poly.pdbx_strand_id
1 'polypeptide(L)'
;MLTGVEIRLNRILRKGKMLCIPMDHGISNGPIEGLEDPHSIIYQCESHGLTSVIINKGILKTLPKPTKVGILVHISGSTSLSMSPNRKMLTGNVEEAIRLGADGVSLHINIGGKEEPEMLHQLGSVAYECHKWSIPLLAMMYPRGEKIKDPHDPEIVGHVARIGAECGA
;
A
#
# COMPACT_ATOMS: atom_id res chain seq x y z
N MET A 1 14.44 2.96 -23.45
CA MET A 1 13.61 4.19 -23.41
C MET A 1 13.09 4.34 -22.00
N LEU A 2 13.03 5.56 -21.48
CA LEU A 2 12.51 5.86 -20.14
C LEU A 2 11.01 5.51 -20.05
N THR A 3 10.61 4.78 -19.02
CA THR A 3 9.23 4.32 -18.78
C THR A 3 8.53 5.16 -17.69
N GLY A 4 7.20 5.12 -17.68
CA GLY A 4 6.39 5.78 -16.63
C GLY A 4 6.67 5.25 -15.22
N VAL A 5 7.04 3.96 -15.12
CA VAL A 5 7.43 3.30 -13.88
C VAL A 5 8.76 3.84 -13.38
N GLU A 6 9.79 3.93 -14.23
CA GLU A 6 11.11 4.47 -13.84
C GLU A 6 11.02 5.92 -13.34
N ILE A 7 10.19 6.77 -13.99
CA ILE A 7 9.96 8.15 -13.55
C ILE A 7 9.36 8.21 -12.15
N ARG A 8 8.38 7.35 -11.86
CA ARG A 8 7.69 7.30 -10.56
C ARG A 8 8.56 6.69 -9.47
N LEU A 9 9.29 5.62 -9.79
CA LEU A 9 10.28 5.03 -8.88
C LEU A 9 11.33 6.07 -8.46
N ASN A 10 11.77 6.94 -9.36
CA ASN A 10 12.71 8.03 -9.03
C ASN A 10 12.14 9.09 -8.06
N ARG A 11 10.82 9.15 -7.89
CA ARG A 11 10.18 10.06 -6.92
C ARG A 11 10.02 9.43 -5.54
N ILE A 12 9.81 8.11 -5.47
CA ILE A 12 9.62 7.39 -4.20
C ILE A 12 10.92 6.75 -3.67
N LEU A 13 11.98 6.68 -4.49
CA LEU A 13 13.29 6.15 -4.12
C LEU A 13 14.38 7.23 -4.15
N ARG A 14 15.38 7.08 -3.28
CA ARG A 14 16.63 7.84 -3.31
C ARG A 14 17.80 6.88 -3.42
N LYS A 15 18.52 6.92 -4.55
CA LYS A 15 19.63 5.99 -4.85
C LYS A 15 19.21 4.52 -4.70
N GLY A 16 18.01 4.19 -5.20
CA GLY A 16 17.43 2.84 -5.11
C GLY A 16 16.92 2.43 -3.72
N LYS A 17 16.95 3.31 -2.73
CA LYS A 17 16.47 3.04 -1.37
C LYS A 17 15.19 3.82 -1.08
N MET A 18 14.29 3.20 -0.33
CA MET A 18 13.05 3.81 0.15
C MET A 18 13.16 4.06 1.66
N LEU A 19 12.82 5.27 2.09
CA LEU A 19 12.47 5.56 3.48
C LEU A 19 11.02 6.05 3.45
N CYS A 20 10.10 5.21 3.91
CA CYS A 20 8.67 5.43 3.78
C CYS A 20 7.96 5.33 5.12
N ILE A 21 7.02 6.23 5.38
CA ILE A 21 6.13 6.16 6.55
C ILE A 21 4.75 5.67 6.08
N PRO A 22 4.30 4.49 6.51
CA PRO A 22 2.94 4.02 6.27
C PRO A 22 1.94 4.67 7.24
N MET A 23 0.89 5.28 6.69
CA MET A 23 -0.17 5.98 7.44
C MET A 23 -1.57 5.59 6.93
N ASP A 24 -1.70 4.39 6.38
CA ASP A 24 -2.93 3.78 5.87
C ASP A 24 -3.86 3.20 6.96
N HIS A 25 -3.44 3.29 8.22
CA HIS A 25 -4.06 2.61 9.35
C HIS A 25 -5.44 3.16 9.72
N GLY A 26 -5.74 4.41 9.35
CA GLY A 26 -6.97 5.11 9.74
C GLY A 26 -8.26 4.38 9.36
N ILE A 27 -8.30 3.70 8.22
CA ILE A 27 -9.46 2.87 7.85
C ILE A 27 -9.59 1.67 8.79
N SER A 28 -8.48 1.03 9.14
CA SER A 28 -8.51 -0.21 9.92
C SER A 28 -8.76 0.02 11.40
N ASN A 29 -8.14 1.06 11.95
CA ASN A 29 -8.03 1.25 13.41
C ASN A 29 -8.61 2.58 13.90
N GLY A 30 -9.11 3.44 13.00
CA GLY A 30 -9.55 4.78 13.37
C GLY A 30 -8.37 5.72 13.69
N PRO A 31 -8.62 6.84 14.39
CA PRO A 31 -7.56 7.74 14.83
C PRO A 31 -6.71 7.04 15.90
N ILE A 32 -5.49 6.65 15.54
CA ILE A 32 -4.51 6.06 16.46
C ILE A 32 -3.50 7.11 16.88
N GLU A 33 -2.90 6.91 18.06
CA GLU A 33 -1.88 7.81 18.61
C GLU A 33 -0.77 8.06 17.58
N GLY A 34 -0.51 9.35 17.32
CA GLY A 34 0.47 9.82 16.35
C GLY A 34 -0.03 9.94 14.91
N LEU A 35 -1.21 9.40 14.56
CA LEU A 35 -1.83 9.52 13.24
C LEU A 35 -3.22 10.19 13.28
N GLU A 36 -3.54 10.91 14.35
CA GLU A 36 -4.76 11.71 14.44
C GLU A 36 -4.78 12.83 13.39
N ASP A 37 -3.61 13.39 13.09
CA ASP A 37 -3.38 14.34 12.00
C ASP A 37 -2.23 13.88 11.09
N PRO A 38 -2.51 13.01 10.10
CA PRO A 38 -1.51 12.55 9.15
C PRO A 38 -0.89 13.69 8.34
N HIS A 39 -1.60 14.81 8.13
CA HIS A 39 -1.06 15.94 7.38
C HIS A 39 0.12 16.55 8.11
N SER A 40 -0.03 16.81 9.41
CA SER A 40 1.03 17.36 10.25
C SER A 40 2.29 16.48 10.20
N ILE A 41 2.14 15.16 10.34
CA ILE A 41 3.25 14.21 10.27
C ILE A 41 3.95 14.24 8.91
N ILE A 42 3.20 14.24 7.80
CA ILE A 42 3.77 14.33 6.45
C ILE A 42 4.65 15.58 6.33
N TYR A 43 4.14 16.76 6.68
CA TYR A 43 4.87 18.01 6.48
C TYR A 43 6.04 18.20 7.45
N GLN A 44 5.96 17.64 8.65
CA GLN A 44 7.09 17.61 9.58
C GLN A 44 8.21 16.72 9.04
N CYS A 45 7.89 15.57 8.43
CA CYS A 45 8.88 14.59 8.02
C CYS A 45 9.41 14.77 6.59
N GLU A 46 8.69 15.43 5.67
CA GLU A 46 9.04 15.49 4.24
C GLU A 46 10.40 16.16 3.93
N SER A 47 10.97 16.90 4.89
CA SER A 47 12.27 17.55 4.75
C SER A 47 13.41 16.82 5.48
N HIS A 48 13.14 15.67 6.13
CA HIS A 48 14.08 14.94 6.99
C HIS A 48 14.57 13.61 6.39
N GLY A 49 14.67 13.55 5.05
CA GLY A 49 15.20 12.37 4.34
C GLY A 49 14.17 11.32 3.95
N LEU A 50 12.90 11.51 4.35
CA LEU A 50 11.77 10.74 3.84
C LEU A 50 11.75 10.76 2.31
N THR A 51 11.46 9.61 1.68
CA THR A 51 11.34 9.49 0.22
C THR A 51 9.88 9.39 -0.21
N SER A 52 9.05 8.75 0.60
CA SER A 52 7.63 8.58 0.28
C SER A 52 6.75 8.39 1.52
N VAL A 53 5.43 8.45 1.30
CA VAL A 53 4.41 8.08 2.29
C VAL A 53 3.40 7.14 1.68
N ILE A 54 2.79 6.28 2.51
CA ILE A 54 1.63 5.47 2.12
C ILE A 54 0.41 6.02 2.84
N ILE A 55 -0.60 6.47 2.09
CA ILE A 55 -1.80 7.09 2.66
C ILE A 55 -3.06 6.61 1.95
N ASN A 56 -4.19 6.64 2.64
CA ASN A 56 -5.48 6.40 2.02
C ASN A 56 -5.89 7.58 1.14
N LYS A 57 -6.68 7.32 0.10
CA LYS A 57 -7.18 8.36 -0.83
C LYS A 57 -7.89 9.54 -0.15
N GLY A 58 -8.53 9.31 0.99
CA GLY A 58 -9.19 10.36 1.77
C GLY A 58 -8.19 11.42 2.23
N ILE A 59 -7.05 10.98 2.78
CA ILE A 59 -5.98 11.85 3.26
C ILE A 59 -5.34 12.61 2.09
N LEU A 60 -5.09 11.93 0.96
CA LEU A 60 -4.56 12.58 -0.25
C LEU A 60 -5.47 13.71 -0.76
N LYS A 61 -6.79 13.46 -0.81
CA LYS A 61 -7.79 14.45 -1.26
C LYS A 61 -7.84 15.70 -0.38
N THR A 62 -7.47 15.58 0.89
CA THR A 62 -7.56 16.67 1.87
C THR A 62 -6.22 17.35 2.16
N LEU A 63 -5.14 16.99 1.46
CA LEU A 63 -3.86 17.67 1.63
C LEU A 63 -4.00 19.16 1.29
N PRO A 64 -3.53 20.07 2.15
CA PRO A 64 -3.61 21.51 1.89
C PRO A 64 -2.69 22.00 0.76
N LYS A 65 -1.66 21.21 0.40
CA LYS A 65 -0.68 21.52 -0.64
C LYS A 65 0.01 20.23 -1.13
N PRO A 66 0.72 20.25 -2.27
CA PRO A 66 1.55 19.14 -2.70
C PRO A 66 2.68 18.81 -1.70
N THR A 67 3.02 17.53 -1.57
CA THR A 67 4.16 17.05 -0.77
C THR A 67 5.47 17.18 -1.53
N LYS A 68 6.59 17.18 -0.80
CA LYS A 68 7.95 17.10 -1.38
C LYS A 68 8.44 15.66 -1.58
N VAL A 69 7.71 14.70 -1.04
CA VAL A 69 8.00 13.26 -1.10
C VAL A 69 6.96 12.56 -1.95
N GLY A 70 7.31 11.41 -2.52
CA GLY A 70 6.38 10.66 -3.36
C GLY A 70 5.22 10.05 -2.57
N ILE A 71 4.10 9.80 -3.24
CA ILE A 71 2.88 9.30 -2.59
C ILE A 71 2.49 7.94 -3.16
N LEU A 72 2.37 6.95 -2.27
CA LEU A 72 1.70 5.68 -2.57
C LEU A 72 0.29 5.71 -2.01
N VAL A 73 -0.72 5.57 -2.87
CA VAL A 73 -2.12 5.50 -2.42
C VAL A 73 -2.46 4.07 -2.05
N HIS A 74 -2.85 3.85 -0.80
CA HIS A 74 -3.37 2.57 -0.34
C HIS A 74 -4.84 2.41 -0.75
N ILE A 75 -5.17 1.29 -1.40
CA ILE A 75 -6.48 1.05 -2.03
C ILE A 75 -7.20 -0.19 -1.51
N SER A 76 -6.78 -0.74 -0.37
CA SER A 76 -7.48 -1.85 0.29
C SER A 76 -7.75 -1.54 1.75
N GLY A 77 -8.68 -2.27 2.37
CA GLY A 77 -8.96 -2.08 3.78
C GLY A 77 -10.01 -3.04 4.33
N SER A 78 -10.02 -3.10 5.65
CA SER A 78 -11.04 -3.74 6.48
C SER A 78 -10.93 -3.07 7.84
N THR A 79 -12.01 -3.06 8.61
CA THR A 79 -12.03 -2.39 9.91
C THR A 79 -11.86 -3.41 11.05
N SER A 80 -11.26 -2.98 12.15
CA SER A 80 -11.25 -3.72 13.42
C SER A 80 -12.65 -3.96 14.00
N LEU A 81 -13.65 -3.18 13.55
CA LEU A 81 -15.06 -3.32 13.90
C LEU A 81 -15.79 -4.40 13.09
N SER A 82 -15.16 -4.94 12.06
CA SER A 82 -15.74 -5.95 11.18
C SER A 82 -15.78 -7.32 11.86
N MET A 83 -16.78 -8.13 11.52
CA MET A 83 -16.77 -9.57 11.83
C MET A 83 -15.67 -10.34 11.08
N SER A 84 -15.07 -9.72 10.05
CA SER A 84 -13.98 -10.26 9.25
C SER A 84 -12.84 -9.24 9.11
N PRO A 85 -12.09 -8.94 10.19
CA PRO A 85 -11.08 -7.88 10.19
C PRO A 85 -9.85 -8.21 9.32
N ASN A 86 -9.67 -9.46 8.90
CA ASN A 86 -8.60 -9.88 7.99
C ASN A 86 -9.01 -9.86 6.50
N ARG A 87 -10.29 -9.67 6.20
CA ARG A 87 -10.83 -9.62 4.82
C ARG A 87 -10.59 -8.24 4.19
N LYS A 88 -9.39 -8.01 3.64
CA LYS A 88 -9.00 -6.73 3.04
C LYS A 88 -9.63 -6.58 1.64
N MET A 89 -10.66 -5.74 1.54
CA MET A 89 -11.35 -5.47 0.29
C MET A 89 -10.83 -4.19 -0.37
N LEU A 90 -10.96 -4.07 -1.69
CA LEU A 90 -10.62 -2.83 -2.39
C LEU A 90 -11.50 -1.69 -1.90
N THR A 91 -10.86 -0.60 -1.51
CA THR A 91 -11.50 0.67 -1.15
C THR A 91 -11.34 1.70 -2.27
N GLY A 92 -10.52 1.44 -3.29
CA GLY A 92 -10.31 2.26 -4.49
C GLY A 92 -9.73 1.44 -5.65
N ASN A 93 -9.34 2.11 -6.73
CA ASN A 93 -8.72 1.49 -7.91
C ASN A 93 -7.52 2.31 -8.41
N VAL A 94 -6.80 1.77 -9.40
CA VAL A 94 -5.57 2.37 -9.91
C VAL A 94 -5.85 3.69 -10.64
N GLU A 95 -6.93 3.77 -11.41
CA GLU A 95 -7.31 4.98 -12.14
C GLU A 95 -7.58 6.16 -11.18
N GLU A 96 -8.31 5.93 -10.08
CA GLU A 96 -8.55 6.96 -9.07
C GLU A 96 -7.25 7.44 -8.44
N ALA A 97 -6.33 6.52 -8.09
CA ALA A 97 -5.03 6.88 -7.53
C ALA A 97 -4.22 7.78 -8.49
N ILE A 98 -4.19 7.44 -9.78
CA ILE A 98 -3.51 8.24 -10.81
C ILE A 98 -4.11 9.63 -10.90
N ARG A 99 -5.45 9.74 -10.93
CA ARG A 99 -6.15 11.03 -10.99
C ARG A 99 -5.86 11.93 -9.79
N LEU A 100 -5.58 11.35 -8.64
CA LEU A 100 -5.17 12.06 -7.42
C LEU A 100 -3.69 12.42 -7.38
N GLY A 101 -2.90 12.03 -8.40
CA GLY A 101 -1.48 12.32 -8.49
C GLY A 101 -0.57 11.33 -7.77
N ALA A 102 -1.02 10.09 -7.54
CA ALA A 102 -0.20 9.07 -6.92
C ALA A 102 1.04 8.72 -7.76
N ASP A 103 2.17 8.51 -7.09
CA ASP A 103 3.39 7.96 -7.66
C ASP A 103 3.42 6.44 -7.59
N GLY A 104 2.58 5.82 -6.75
CA GLY A 104 2.42 4.37 -6.67
C GLY A 104 1.09 3.99 -6.05
N VAL A 105 0.75 2.71 -6.15
CA VAL A 105 -0.43 2.11 -5.51
C VAL A 105 0.02 1.07 -4.51
N SER A 106 -0.68 0.95 -3.39
CA SER A 106 -0.45 -0.10 -2.40
C SER A 106 -1.74 -0.84 -2.06
N LEU A 107 -1.63 -2.13 -1.79
CA LEU A 107 -2.71 -2.95 -1.24
C LEU A 107 -2.15 -3.97 -0.25
N HIS A 108 -3.02 -4.47 0.63
CA HIS A 108 -2.73 -5.40 1.71
C HIS A 108 -3.36 -6.75 1.40
N ILE A 109 -2.56 -7.80 1.41
CA ILE A 109 -2.97 -9.18 1.16
C ILE A 109 -2.63 -10.03 2.38
N ASN A 110 -3.65 -10.64 2.98
CA ASN A 110 -3.46 -11.66 4.02
C ASN A 110 -3.52 -13.06 3.38
N ILE A 111 -2.51 -13.88 3.67
CA ILE A 111 -2.38 -15.27 3.21
C ILE A 111 -2.53 -16.22 4.40
N GLY A 112 -3.24 -17.32 4.19
CA GLY A 112 -3.49 -18.39 5.15
C GLY A 112 -4.88 -18.33 5.80
N GLY A 113 -5.76 -17.45 5.31
CA GLY A 113 -7.10 -17.23 5.83
C GLY A 113 -8.22 -17.66 4.88
N LYS A 114 -9.46 -17.81 5.38
CA LYS A 114 -10.63 -18.17 4.56
C LYS A 114 -10.86 -17.22 3.37
N GLU A 115 -10.59 -15.93 3.54
CA GLU A 115 -10.81 -14.90 2.52
C GLU A 115 -9.62 -14.67 1.58
N GLU A 116 -8.54 -15.44 1.73
CA GLU A 116 -7.36 -15.37 0.85
C GLU A 116 -7.70 -15.40 -0.65
N PRO A 117 -8.60 -16.27 -1.16
CA PRO A 117 -8.88 -16.33 -2.60
C PRO A 117 -9.37 -15.00 -3.19
N GLU A 118 -10.14 -14.24 -2.41
CA GLU A 118 -10.66 -12.92 -2.83
C GLU A 118 -9.52 -11.91 -2.91
N MET A 119 -8.65 -11.89 -1.91
CA MET A 119 -7.49 -10.98 -1.87
C MET A 119 -6.47 -11.33 -2.98
N LEU A 120 -6.23 -12.61 -3.27
CA LEU A 120 -5.39 -13.02 -4.40
C LEU A 120 -5.96 -12.56 -5.75
N HIS A 121 -7.27 -12.68 -5.94
CA HIS A 121 -7.94 -12.18 -7.14
C HIS A 121 -7.81 -10.65 -7.27
N GLN A 122 -7.97 -9.92 -6.16
CA GLN A 122 -7.75 -8.47 -6.12
C GLN A 122 -6.31 -8.11 -6.47
N LEU A 123 -5.31 -8.85 -5.97
CA LEU A 123 -3.90 -8.61 -6.28
C LEU A 123 -3.62 -8.74 -7.78
N GLY A 124 -4.03 -9.84 -8.40
CA GLY A 124 -3.84 -10.03 -9.85
C GLY A 124 -4.54 -8.95 -10.69
N SER A 125 -5.74 -8.53 -10.28
CA SER A 125 -6.50 -7.47 -10.97
C SER A 125 -5.81 -6.11 -10.86
N VAL A 126 -5.34 -5.74 -9.66
CA VAL A 126 -4.62 -4.48 -9.42
C VAL A 126 -3.26 -4.48 -10.11
N ALA A 127 -2.53 -5.60 -10.10
CA ALA A 127 -1.27 -5.74 -10.83
C ALA A 127 -1.46 -5.51 -12.33
N TYR A 128 -2.50 -6.11 -12.93
CA TYR A 128 -2.85 -5.87 -14.32
C TYR A 128 -3.14 -4.39 -14.61
N GLU A 129 -3.93 -3.71 -13.76
CA GLU A 129 -4.18 -2.27 -13.90
C GLU A 129 -2.91 -1.44 -13.74
N CYS A 130 -2.04 -1.77 -12.79
CA CYS A 130 -0.79 -1.07 -12.56
C CYS A 130 0.14 -1.15 -13.78
N HIS A 131 0.26 -2.33 -14.39
CA HIS A 131 0.98 -2.53 -15.64
C HIS A 131 0.38 -1.74 -16.79
N LYS A 132 -0.95 -1.79 -16.96
CA LYS A 132 -1.67 -1.03 -18.00
C LYS A 132 -1.36 0.47 -17.92
N TRP A 133 -1.26 1.02 -16.71
CA TRP A 133 -1.04 2.44 -16.48
C TRP A 133 0.40 2.84 -16.18
N SER A 134 1.35 1.90 -16.23
CA SER A 134 2.77 2.13 -15.90
C SER A 134 2.97 2.80 -14.53
N ILE A 135 2.26 2.32 -13.51
CA ILE A 135 2.36 2.81 -12.13
C ILE A 135 2.98 1.72 -11.24
N PRO A 136 3.94 2.07 -10.36
CA PRO A 136 4.48 1.14 -9.37
C PRO A 136 3.41 0.57 -8.45
N LEU A 137 3.52 -0.73 -8.16
CA LEU A 137 2.69 -1.45 -7.21
C LEU A 137 3.51 -1.84 -5.97
N LEU A 138 2.96 -1.60 -4.78
CA LEU A 138 3.46 -2.11 -3.51
C LEU A 138 2.45 -3.09 -2.92
N ALA A 139 2.66 -4.39 -3.18
CA ALA A 139 1.91 -5.45 -2.54
C ALA A 139 2.43 -5.71 -1.11
N MET A 140 1.64 -5.35 -0.10
CA MET A 140 1.94 -5.66 1.29
C MET A 140 1.41 -7.06 1.61
N MET A 141 2.32 -8.04 1.53
CA MET A 141 2.00 -9.45 1.69
C MET A 141 2.24 -9.89 3.14
N TYR A 142 1.21 -10.43 3.80
CA TYR A 142 1.27 -10.86 5.19
C TYR A 142 0.84 -12.33 5.35
N PRO A 143 1.64 -13.17 6.03
CA PRO A 143 1.15 -14.43 6.56
C PRO A 143 0.18 -14.14 7.72
N ARG A 144 -1.12 -14.24 7.48
CA ARG A 144 -2.16 -14.00 8.48
C ARG A 144 -3.44 -14.77 8.13
N GLY A 145 -3.80 -15.71 8.98
CA GLY A 145 -5.06 -16.46 8.89
C GLY A 145 -5.01 -17.73 9.73
N GLU A 146 -6.07 -18.52 9.71
CA GLU A 146 -6.23 -19.70 10.57
C GLU A 146 -5.19 -20.79 10.33
N LYS A 147 -4.53 -20.79 9.16
CA LYS A 147 -3.46 -21.73 8.81
C LYS A 147 -2.06 -21.26 9.22
N ILE A 148 -1.89 -20.00 9.63
CA ILE A 148 -0.59 -19.43 10.00
C ILE A 148 -0.39 -19.58 11.51
N LYS A 149 0.54 -20.45 11.91
CA LYS A 149 0.90 -20.62 13.33
C LYS A 149 1.91 -19.58 13.79
N ASP A 150 2.91 -19.30 12.97
CA ASP A 150 3.92 -18.28 13.18
C ASP A 150 4.01 -17.39 11.94
N PRO A 151 3.58 -16.10 12.02
CA PRO A 151 3.66 -15.19 10.90
C PRO A 151 5.10 -14.75 10.56
N HIS A 152 6.08 -15.09 11.39
CA HIS A 152 7.49 -14.77 11.21
C HIS A 152 8.34 -15.96 10.75
N ASP A 153 7.73 -17.13 10.53
CA ASP A 153 8.41 -18.30 9.98
C ASP A 153 9.03 -17.96 8.60
N PRO A 154 10.36 -18.11 8.42
CA PRO A 154 11.03 -17.75 7.17
C PRO A 154 10.52 -18.49 5.92
N GLU A 155 10.09 -19.75 6.05
CA GLU A 155 9.56 -20.51 4.91
C GLU A 155 8.20 -19.95 4.48
N ILE A 156 7.35 -19.64 5.46
CA ILE A 156 6.04 -19.03 5.22
C ILE A 156 6.20 -17.64 4.64
N VAL A 157 7.07 -16.80 5.23
CA VAL A 157 7.36 -15.44 4.72
C VAL A 157 7.91 -15.51 3.29
N GLY A 158 8.84 -16.44 3.00
CA GLY A 158 9.39 -16.64 1.67
C GLY A 158 8.33 -17.04 0.65
N HIS A 159 7.41 -17.93 1.02
CA HIS A 159 6.30 -18.32 0.15
C HIS A 159 5.34 -17.14 -0.12
N VAL A 160 4.95 -16.40 0.92
CA VAL A 160 4.06 -15.23 0.81
C VAL A 160 4.68 -14.12 -0.03
N ALA A 161 5.99 -13.89 0.10
CA ALA A 161 6.72 -12.97 -0.77
C ALA A 161 6.74 -13.44 -2.24
N ARG A 162 6.94 -14.75 -2.49
CA ARG A 162 6.93 -15.32 -3.84
C ARG A 162 5.55 -15.18 -4.51
N ILE A 163 4.47 -15.38 -3.76
CA ILE A 163 3.10 -15.16 -4.25
C ILE A 163 2.95 -13.72 -4.77
N GLY A 164 3.40 -12.72 -3.99
CA GLY A 164 3.36 -11.32 -4.41
C GLY A 164 4.08 -11.08 -5.73
N ALA A 165 5.28 -11.62 -5.87
CA ALA A 165 6.08 -11.49 -7.09
C ALA A 165 5.43 -12.17 -8.31
N GLU A 166 4.91 -13.40 -8.15
CA GLU A 166 4.25 -14.15 -9.24
C GLU A 166 2.90 -13.56 -9.65
N CYS A 167 2.22 -12.84 -8.75
CA CYS A 167 0.99 -12.11 -9.08
C CYS A 167 1.24 -10.76 -9.78
N GLY A 168 2.50 -10.37 -10.03
CA GLY A 168 2.85 -9.20 -10.84
C GLY A 168 3.03 -7.90 -10.07
N ALA A 169 3.43 -7.97 -8.79
CA ALA A 169 3.91 -6.80 -8.04
C ALA A 169 5.33 -6.38 -8.44
#